data_AF-C2XXG6-F1
#
_entry.id   AF-C2XXG6-F1
#
_cell.length_a   1.000
_cell.length_b   1.000
_cell.length_c   1.000
_cell.angle_alpha   90.00
_cell.angle_beta   90.00
_cell.angle_gamma   90.00
#
_symmetry.space_group_name_H-M   'P 1'
#
loop_
_entity.id
_entity.type
_entity.pdbx_description
1 polymer ?
#
loop_
_entity_poly.entity_id
_entity_poly.type
_entity_poly.pdbx_seq_one_letter_code
_entity_poly.pdbx_strand_id
1 'polypeptide(L)'
;MKKRDNYECQECKRNGRVQTDTNEHSESAKRKKIQLVVHHIKELEHHPELALEIDNLETVCVDCHNKEHGRTFKKKINKWEHDEKW
;
A
#
# COMPACT_ATOMS: atom_id res chain seq x y z
N MET A 1 -9.25 -12.40 2.81
CA MET A 1 -9.36 -10.94 2.60
C MET A 1 -9.42 -10.57 1.13
N LYS A 2 -8.34 -10.70 0.35
CA LYS A 2 -8.33 -10.26 -1.07
C LYS A 2 -9.52 -10.70 -1.93
N LYS A 3 -9.99 -11.96 -1.80
CA LYS A 3 -11.19 -12.45 -2.50
C LYS A 3 -12.49 -11.76 -2.06
N ARG A 4 -12.67 -11.51 -0.76
CA ARG A 4 -13.82 -10.76 -0.19
C ARG A 4 -13.86 -9.33 -0.75
N ASP A 5 -12.68 -8.75 -0.86
CA ASP A 5 -12.48 -7.36 -1.28
C ASP A 5 -12.39 -7.21 -2.82
N ASN A 6 -12.78 -8.25 -3.59
CA ASN A 6 -12.72 -8.31 -5.05
C ASN A 6 -11.34 -7.98 -5.65
N TYR A 7 -10.26 -8.21 -4.91
CA TYR A 7 -8.89 -7.84 -5.29
C TYR A 7 -8.73 -6.33 -5.57
N GLU A 8 -9.51 -5.49 -4.87
CA GLU A 8 -9.47 -4.04 -4.94
C GLU A 8 -8.98 -3.43 -3.62
N CYS A 9 -8.24 -2.33 -3.71
CA CYS A 9 -7.95 -1.49 -2.56
C CYS A 9 -9.23 -0.84 -2.02
N GLN A 10 -9.60 -1.16 -0.78
CA GLN A 10 -10.82 -0.65 -0.14
C GLN A 10 -10.72 0.86 0.14
N GLU A 11 -9.55 1.36 0.51
CA GLU A 11 -9.34 2.81 0.73
C GLU A 11 -9.44 3.61 -0.56
N CYS A 12 -8.88 3.13 -1.67
CA CYS A 12 -9.05 3.79 -2.96
C CYS A 12 -10.52 3.82 -3.37
N LYS A 13 -11.25 2.72 -3.14
CA LYS A 13 -12.68 2.60 -3.45
C LYS A 13 -13.53 3.60 -2.68
N ARG A 14 -13.27 3.78 -1.37
CA ARG A 14 -13.92 4.82 -0.54
C ARG A 14 -13.69 6.23 -1.11
N ASN A 15 -12.52 6.47 -1.71
CA ASN A 15 -12.15 7.73 -2.36
C ASN A 15 -12.56 7.84 -3.85
N GLY A 16 -13.42 6.94 -4.35
CA GLY A 16 -13.88 6.97 -5.75
C GLY A 16 -12.82 6.57 -6.78
N ARG A 17 -11.78 5.83 -6.39
CA ARG A 17 -10.70 5.34 -7.25
C ARG A 17 -10.67 3.81 -7.26
N VAL A 18 -10.14 3.24 -8.32
CA VAL A 18 -9.91 1.79 -8.42
C VAL A 18 -8.41 1.53 -8.48
N GLN A 19 -7.95 0.63 -7.61
CA GLN A 19 -6.57 0.12 -7.63
C GLN A 19 -6.60 -1.38 -7.42
N THR A 20 -6.03 -2.12 -8.37
CA THR A 20 -6.00 -3.58 -8.41
C THR A 20 -4.57 -4.07 -8.63
N ASP A 21 -4.37 -5.39 -8.53
CA ASP A 21 -3.07 -6.02 -8.78
C ASP A 21 -2.89 -6.28 -10.29
N THR A 22 -1.83 -5.73 -10.89
CA THR A 22 -1.56 -5.83 -12.33
C THR A 22 -0.72 -7.04 -12.71
N ASN A 23 -0.28 -7.86 -11.75
CA ASN A 23 0.63 -9.00 -11.98
C ASN A 23 1.98 -8.64 -12.64
N GLU A 24 2.40 -7.38 -12.54
CA GLU A 24 3.68 -6.89 -13.07
C GLU A 24 4.87 -7.62 -12.42
N HIS A 25 5.87 -8.03 -13.20
CA HIS A 25 7.11 -8.60 -12.67
C HIS A 25 8.09 -7.49 -12.28
N SER A 26 8.71 -7.62 -11.11
CA SER A 26 9.74 -6.70 -10.64
C SER A 26 11.11 -7.32 -10.86
N GLU A 27 11.83 -6.88 -11.90
CA GLU A 27 13.19 -7.36 -12.21
C GLU A 27 14.14 -7.22 -11.01
N SER A 28 14.08 -6.09 -10.31
CA SER A 28 14.90 -5.80 -9.13
C SER A 28 14.69 -6.79 -7.97
N ALA A 29 13.45 -7.25 -7.78
CA ALA A 29 13.08 -8.17 -6.72
C ALA A 29 12.98 -9.63 -7.18
N LYS A 30 13.19 -9.89 -8.49
CA LYS A 30 13.04 -11.19 -9.17
C LYS A 30 11.74 -11.92 -8.84
N ARG A 31 10.65 -11.15 -8.65
CA ARG A 31 9.33 -11.67 -8.25
C ARG A 31 8.23 -10.71 -8.71
N LYS A 32 6.98 -11.17 -8.64
CA LYS A 32 5.82 -10.32 -8.87
C LYS A 32 5.82 -9.10 -7.93
N LYS A 33 5.56 -7.93 -8.49
CA LYS A 33 5.41 -6.66 -7.77
C LYS A 33 4.24 -6.75 -6.80
N ILE A 34 4.47 -6.37 -5.55
CA ILE A 34 3.41 -6.30 -4.55
C ILE A 34 2.71 -4.95 -4.72
N GLN A 35 1.46 -4.97 -5.15
CA GLN A 35 0.62 -3.77 -5.22
C GLN A 35 -0.46 -3.74 -4.15
N LEU A 36 -0.99 -4.90 -3.75
CA LEU A 36 -2.01 -5.03 -2.71
C LEU A 36 -1.51 -5.84 -1.52
N VAL A 37 -1.82 -5.36 -0.32
CA VAL A 37 -1.49 -5.96 0.97
C VAL A 37 -2.75 -6.08 1.84
N VAL A 38 -2.71 -6.95 2.85
CA VAL A 38 -3.74 -7.00 3.88
C VAL A 38 -3.26 -6.14 5.04
N HIS A 39 -4.11 -5.22 5.48
CA HIS A 39 -3.85 -4.26 6.55
C HIS A 39 -4.76 -4.51 7.73
N HIS A 40 -4.23 -4.32 8.94
CA HIS A 40 -4.98 -4.35 10.19
C HIS A 40 -5.53 -2.95 10.49
N ILE A 41 -6.86 -2.79 10.53
CA ILE A 41 -7.52 -1.51 10.83
C ILE A 41 -7.14 -1.02 12.24
N LYS A 42 -7.15 -1.93 13.22
CA LYS A 42 -6.54 -1.72 14.53
C LYS A 42 -5.19 -2.40 14.55
N GLU A 43 -4.15 -1.62 14.85
CA GLU A 43 -2.77 -2.09 14.77
C GLU A 43 -2.49 -3.30 15.67
N LEU A 44 -1.76 -4.26 15.11
CA LEU A 44 -1.42 -5.53 15.76
C LEU A 44 -0.63 -5.35 17.06
N GLU A 45 0.18 -4.29 17.17
CA GLU A 45 0.97 -3.99 18.37
C GLU A 45 0.09 -3.71 19.59
N HIS A 46 -1.05 -3.05 19.39
CA HIS A 46 -1.98 -2.65 20.46
C HIS A 46 -3.12 -3.67 20.65
N HIS A 47 -3.46 -4.40 19.59
CA HIS A 47 -4.60 -5.32 19.56
C HIS A 47 -4.24 -6.70 18.99
N PRO A 48 -3.33 -7.46 19.63
CA PRO A 48 -2.93 -8.79 19.17
C PRO A 48 -4.10 -9.78 19.13
N GLU A 49 -5.13 -9.60 19.96
CA GLU A 49 -6.35 -10.40 19.98
C GLU A 49 -7.16 -10.27 18.68
N LEU A 50 -6.98 -9.18 17.92
CA LEU A 50 -7.69 -8.92 16.67
C LEU A 50 -6.86 -9.29 15.42
N ALA A 51 -5.75 -10.00 15.60
CA ALA A 51 -4.80 -10.29 14.51
C ALA A 51 -5.41 -11.03 13.32
N LEU A 52 -6.38 -11.91 13.60
CA LEU A 52 -7.02 -12.80 12.62
C LEU A 52 -8.50 -12.47 12.41
N GLU A 53 -9.02 -11.46 13.11
CA GLU A 53 -10.41 -11.05 13.01
C GLU A 53 -10.68 -10.46 11.62
N ILE A 54 -11.63 -11.05 10.90
CA ILE A 54 -11.92 -10.70 9.51
C ILE A 54 -12.31 -9.23 9.36
N ASP A 55 -13.05 -8.72 10.34
CA ASP A 55 -13.52 -7.33 10.36
C ASP A 55 -12.42 -6.34 10.74
N ASN A 56 -11.30 -6.82 11.28
CA ASN A 56 -10.10 -6.01 11.53
C ASN A 56 -9.12 -6.01 10.35
N LEU A 57 -9.41 -6.75 9.28
CA LEU A 57 -8.51 -6.89 8.13
C LEU A 57 -9.15 -6.32 6.87
N GLU A 58 -8.39 -5.54 6.11
CA GLU A 58 -8.81 -5.05 4.80
C GLU A 58 -7.71 -5.09 3.75
N THR A 59 -8.09 -5.22 2.48
CA THR A 59 -7.15 -5.15 1.35
C THR A 59 -6.92 -3.70 0.96
N VAL A 60 -5.67 -3.24 1.02
CA VAL A 60 -5.26 -1.89 0.62
C VAL A 60 -4.07 -1.96 -0.34
N CYS A 61 -3.85 -0.90 -1.13
CA CYS A 61 -2.64 -0.79 -1.92
C CYS A 61 -1.44 -0.39 -1.05
N VAL A 62 -0.23 -0.66 -1.51
CA VAL A 62 1.01 -0.32 -0.80
C VAL A 62 1.08 1.18 -0.46
N ASP A 63 0.58 2.04 -1.35
CA ASP A 63 0.56 3.49 -1.11
C ASP A 63 -0.40 3.88 0.02
N CYS A 64 -1.61 3.32 0.06
CA CYS A 64 -2.56 3.55 1.13
C CYS A 64 -2.03 2.99 2.45
N HIS A 65 -1.49 1.78 2.45
CA HIS A 65 -0.86 1.18 3.63
C HIS A 65 0.27 2.04 4.20
N ASN A 66 1.13 2.60 3.34
CA ASN A 66 2.20 3.48 3.77
C ASN A 66 1.69 4.81 4.34
N LYS A 67 0.59 5.35 3.79
CA LYS A 67 -0.04 6.56 4.31
C LYS A 67 -0.63 6.34 5.71
N GLU A 68 -1.34 5.24 5.93
CA GLU A 68 -1.91 4.87 7.24
C GLU A 68 -0.83 4.81 8.31
N HIS A 69 0.31 4.17 8.03
CA HIS A 69 1.43 4.10 8.99
C HIS A 69 2.33 5.35 8.99
N GLY A 70 1.95 6.46 8.35
CA GLY A 70 2.76 7.68 8.28
C GLY A 70 4.10 7.53 7.55
N ARG A 71 4.30 6.44 6.81
CA ARG A 71 5.52 6.12 6.04
C ARG A 71 5.53 6.80 4.67
N THR A 72 5.20 8.09 4.64
CA THR A 72 5.28 8.87 3.40
C THR A 72 6.73 9.30 3.16
N PHE A 73 7.35 8.80 2.10
CA PHE A 73 8.66 9.26 1.68
C PHE A 73 8.55 10.70 1.15
N LYS A 74 9.07 11.68 1.89
CA LYS A 74 9.27 13.03 1.35
C LYS A 74 10.37 12.93 0.30
N LYS A 75 10.02 13.19 -0.96
CA LYS A 75 11.00 13.28 -2.05
C LYS A 75 12.00 14.38 -1.67
N LYS A 76 13.29 14.04 -1.57
CA LYS A 76 14.34 15.07 -1.43
C LYS A 76 14.26 15.97 -2.66
N ILE A 77 14.11 17.28 -2.42
CA ILE A 77 14.20 18.27 -3.49
C ILE A 77 15.59 18.13 -4.11
N ASN A 78 15.64 17.94 -5.43
CA ASN A 78 16.91 17.87 -6.13
C ASN A 78 17.53 19.27 -6.15
N LYS A 79 18.57 19.48 -5.35
CA LYS A 79 19.29 20.76 -5.28
C LYS A 79 19.91 21.20 -6.63
N TRP A 80 20.02 20.29 -7.59
CA TRP A 80 20.61 20.52 -8.90
C TRP A 80 19.58 20.53 -10.04
N GLU A 81 18.28 20.61 -9.74
CA GLU A 81 17.23 20.62 -10.78
C GLU A 81 17.40 21.79 -11.77
N HIS A 82 17.99 22.90 -11.31
CA HIS A 82 18.24 24.10 -12.11
C HIS A 82 19.73 24.35 -12.40
N ASP A 83 20.62 23.42 -12.07
CA ASP A 83 22.04 23.58 -12.41
C ASP A 83 22.23 23.24 -13.88
N GLU A 84 22.84 24.14 -14.65
CA GLU A 84 23.10 23.92 -16.06
C GLU A 84 24.05 22.71 -16.17
N LYS A 85 23.64 21.67 -16.89
CA LYS A 85 24.47 20.47 -17.06
C LYS A 85 25.70 20.84 -17.89
N TRP A 86 26.85 21.00 -17.25
CA TRP A 86 28.17 21.06 -17.90
C TRP A 86 28.74 19.65 -18.08
#